data_AF-A0A067EBV3-F1
#
_entry.id   AF-A0A067EBV3-F1
#
_cell.length_a   1.000
_cell.length_b   1.000
_cell.length_c   1.000
_cell.angle_alpha   90.00
_cell.angle_beta   90.00
_cell.angle_gamma   90.00
#
_symmetry.space_group_name_H-M   'P 1'
#
loop_
_entity.id
_entity.type
_entity.pdbx_description
1 polymer ?
#
loop_
_entity_poly.entity_id
_entity_poly.type
_entity_poly.pdbx_seq_one_letter_code
_entity_poly.pdbx_strand_id
1 'polypeptide(L)'
;HAHYQTGNTPLALVWKDEKCSQYVIDTDSKGQVLSQQQVVLELQEDGKLSTSDDPPVIFGCLDGEFIQKSGLQSGSLLKFAIGNGGLSFVDGKLEKSDLNYLGKSNRARMFADSYSKVIFQYMVRHTPLKFDDLLASVSPSDDEENKPCDVEMVD
;
A
#
# COMPACT_ATOMS: atom_id res chain seq x y z
N HIS A 1 29.41 2.90 -18.38
CA HIS A 1 28.15 2.26 -17.96
C HIS A 1 27.47 3.14 -16.93
N ALA A 2 26.21 3.53 -17.13
CA ALA A 2 25.48 4.27 -16.10
C ALA A 2 25.03 3.29 -15.01
N HIS A 3 25.33 3.59 -13.74
CA HIS A 3 24.98 2.77 -12.57
C HIS A 3 23.49 2.87 -12.17
N TYR A 4 22.67 3.54 -12.98
CA TYR A 4 21.25 3.73 -12.70
C TYR A 4 20.43 2.77 -13.55
N GLN A 5 19.74 1.85 -12.87
CA GLN A 5 18.68 1.02 -13.46
C GLN A 5 17.33 1.65 -13.11
N THR A 6 16.48 1.88 -14.10
CA THR A 6 15.11 2.34 -13.88
C THR A 6 14.27 1.21 -13.30
N GLY A 7 13.52 1.49 -12.23
CA GLY A 7 12.65 0.54 -11.56
C GLY A 7 12.73 0.65 -10.04
N ASN A 8 12.02 -0.24 -9.35
CA ASN A 8 12.11 -0.35 -7.89
C ASN A 8 13.50 -0.89 -7.52
N THR A 9 14.22 -0.17 -6.67
CA THR A 9 15.55 -0.57 -6.19
C THR A 9 15.59 -0.51 -4.67
N PRO A 10 16.19 -1.52 -3.98
CA PRO A 10 16.39 -1.46 -2.54
C PRO A 10 17.42 -0.38 -2.14
N LEU A 11 18.12 0.21 -3.12
CA LEU A 11 19.18 1.21 -2.89
C LEU A 11 18.65 2.61 -2.57
N ALA A 12 17.33 2.84 -2.63
CA ALA A 12 16.71 4.11 -2.28
C ALA A 12 15.40 3.88 -1.53
N LEU A 13 15.31 4.38 -0.30
CA LEU A 13 14.10 4.37 0.50
C LEU A 13 13.47 5.78 0.50
N VAL A 14 12.23 5.87 0.01
CA VAL A 14 11.42 7.09 0.19
C VAL A 14 10.65 6.97 1.49
N TRP A 15 11.10 7.72 2.51
CA TRP A 15 10.51 7.73 3.84
C TRP A 15 9.38 8.75 3.96
N LYS A 16 8.30 8.37 4.65
CA LYS A 16 7.24 9.29 5.09
C LYS A 16 6.77 8.90 6.49
N ASP A 17 6.83 9.84 7.41
CA ASP A 17 6.31 9.72 8.77
C ASP A 17 5.55 10.98 9.19
N GLU A 18 5.05 10.98 10.43
CA GLU A 18 4.31 12.08 11.05
C GLU A 18 5.12 13.38 11.15
N LYS A 19 6.45 13.30 11.11
CA LYS A 19 7.34 14.48 11.10
C LYS A 19 7.43 15.09 9.71
N CYS A 20 7.25 14.29 8.67
CA CYS A 20 7.32 14.71 7.27
C CYS A 20 5.98 15.25 6.72
N SER A 21 4.84 14.90 7.34
CA SER A 21 3.51 15.34 6.89
C SER A 21 2.48 15.29 8.01
N GLN A 22 1.54 16.23 8.03
CA GLN A 22 0.35 16.17 8.90
C GLN A 22 -0.73 15.22 8.36
N TYR A 23 -0.60 14.76 7.10
CA TYR A 23 -1.56 13.89 6.41
C TYR A 23 -0.90 12.58 5.97
N VAL A 24 -0.20 11.94 6.91
CA VAL A 24 0.38 10.61 6.68
C VAL A 24 -0.71 9.57 6.55
N ILE A 25 -1.66 9.60 7.50
CA ILE A 25 -2.82 8.72 7.55
C ILE A 25 -4.00 9.41 6.88
N ASP A 26 -4.90 8.64 6.26
CA ASP A 26 -6.10 9.16 5.63
C ASP A 26 -7.02 9.86 6.64
N THR A 27 -7.37 11.10 6.28
CA THR A 27 -8.22 11.97 7.07
C THR A 27 -9.55 12.25 6.38
N ASP A 28 -10.55 12.66 7.15
CA ASP A 28 -11.79 13.22 6.64
C ASP A 28 -11.60 14.64 6.07
N SER A 29 -12.70 15.25 5.63
CA SER A 29 -12.71 16.62 5.09
C SER A 29 -12.39 17.70 6.11
N LYS A 30 -12.35 17.36 7.41
CA LYS A 30 -11.97 18.26 8.51
C LYS A 30 -10.53 18.02 8.97
N GLY A 31 -9.79 17.12 8.31
CA GLY A 31 -8.43 16.75 8.68
C GLY A 31 -8.35 15.79 9.86
N GLN A 32 -9.46 15.17 10.28
CA GLN A 32 -9.45 14.19 11.35
C GLN A 32 -9.09 12.81 10.80
N VAL A 33 -8.16 12.12 11.46
CA VAL A 33 -7.77 10.76 11.09
C VAL A 33 -8.97 9.81 11.16
N LEU A 34 -9.19 9.06 10.09
CA LEU A 34 -10.27 8.10 10.01
C LEU A 34 -9.99 6.90 10.93
N SER A 35 -11.02 6.40 11.63
CA SER A 35 -10.89 5.24 12.51
C SER A 35 -10.57 3.95 11.76
N GLN A 36 -11.01 3.84 10.51
CA GLN A 36 -10.70 2.75 9.60
C GLN A 36 -10.06 3.29 8.34
N GLN A 37 -9.12 2.52 7.78
CA GLN A 37 -8.54 2.80 6.48
C GLN A 37 -9.64 2.77 5.41
N GLN A 38 -9.69 3.80 4.58
CA GLN A 38 -10.53 3.81 3.37
C GLN A 38 -9.68 3.58 2.11
N VAL A 39 -10.21 2.79 1.20
CA VAL A 39 -9.62 2.51 -0.12
C VAL A 39 -10.64 2.76 -1.20
N VAL A 40 -10.18 3.21 -2.37
CA VAL A 40 -11.00 3.28 -3.58
C VAL A 40 -10.42 2.33 -4.61
N LEU A 41 -11.29 1.45 -5.11
CA LEU A 41 -10.96 0.44 -6.10
C LEU A 41 -11.86 0.62 -7.32
N GLU A 42 -11.39 0.19 -8.47
CA GLU A 42 -12.17 0.20 -9.70
C GLU A 42 -12.91 -1.12 -9.87
N LEU A 43 -14.20 -1.04 -10.20
CA LEU A 43 -15.00 -2.20 -10.58
C LEU A 43 -14.68 -2.60 -12.02
N GLN A 44 -14.14 -3.80 -12.21
CA GLN A 44 -13.84 -4.39 -13.50
C GLN A 44 -15.08 -5.07 -14.12
N GLU A 45 -15.01 -5.41 -15.41
CA GLU A 45 -16.12 -6.04 -16.15
C GLU A 45 -16.55 -7.39 -15.57
N ASP A 46 -15.60 -8.14 -14.99
CA ASP A 46 -15.84 -9.45 -14.37
C ASP A 46 -16.26 -9.36 -12.89
N GLY A 47 -16.54 -8.16 -12.39
CA GLY A 47 -16.94 -7.91 -11.01
C GLY A 47 -15.77 -7.77 -10.02
N LYS A 48 -14.51 -7.96 -10.48
CA LYS A 48 -13.33 -7.76 -9.63
C LYS A 48 -13.13 -6.31 -9.25
N LEU A 49 -12.49 -6.11 -8.10
CA LEU A 49 -12.11 -4.80 -7.58
C LEU A 49 -10.60 -4.66 -7.67
N SER A 50 -10.13 -3.67 -8.44
CA SER A 50 -8.70 -3.52 -8.72
C SER A 50 -8.15 -2.15 -8.34
N THR A 51 -6.83 -2.11 -8.15
CA THR A 51 -6.04 -0.88 -8.07
C THR A 51 -5.79 -0.28 -9.45
N SER A 52 -5.18 0.91 -9.48
CA SER A 52 -4.80 1.63 -10.70
C SER A 52 -3.40 1.27 -11.25
N ASP A 53 -2.73 0.28 -10.65
CA ASP A 53 -1.41 -0.17 -11.08
C ASP A 53 -1.45 -0.87 -12.44
N ASP A 54 -0.29 -1.01 -13.09
CA ASP A 54 -0.10 -1.79 -14.31
C ASP A 54 1.02 -2.84 -14.09
N PRO A 55 0.67 -4.15 -13.99
CA PRO A 55 -0.67 -4.70 -14.06
C PRO A 55 -1.52 -4.41 -12.80
N PRO A 56 -2.86 -4.39 -12.91
CA PRO A 56 -3.75 -4.10 -11.78
C PRO A 56 -3.71 -5.19 -10.71
N VAL A 57 -3.75 -4.78 -9.44
CA VAL A 57 -3.81 -5.70 -8.29
C VAL A 57 -5.25 -5.88 -7.85
N ILE A 58 -5.70 -7.13 -7.76
CA ILE A 58 -7.07 -7.47 -7.36
C ILE A 58 -7.17 -7.59 -5.84
N PHE A 59 -8.12 -6.87 -5.25
CA PHE A 59 -8.39 -6.90 -3.82
C PHE A 59 -9.60 -7.79 -3.47
N GLY A 60 -10.53 -7.96 -4.40
CA GLY A 60 -11.72 -8.77 -4.18
C GLY A 60 -12.62 -8.82 -5.41
N CYS A 61 -13.84 -9.30 -5.21
CA CYS A 61 -14.87 -9.38 -6.25
C CYS A 61 -16.23 -9.08 -5.62
N LEU A 62 -17.09 -8.36 -6.34
CA LEU A 62 -18.47 -8.14 -5.96
C LEU A 62 -19.37 -9.19 -6.59
N ASP A 63 -20.39 -9.60 -5.85
CA ASP A 63 -21.42 -10.49 -6.37
C ASP A 63 -22.25 -9.82 -7.48
N GLY A 64 -22.62 -10.60 -8.51
CA GLY A 64 -23.36 -10.09 -9.66
C GLY A 64 -24.76 -9.55 -9.30
N GLU A 65 -25.45 -10.18 -8.35
CA GLU A 65 -26.75 -9.71 -7.85
C GLU A 65 -26.58 -8.36 -7.15
N PHE A 66 -25.51 -8.20 -6.37
CA PHE A 66 -25.18 -6.94 -5.71
C PHE A 66 -24.89 -5.82 -6.72
N ILE A 67 -24.10 -6.10 -7.76
CA ILE A 67 -23.78 -5.14 -8.84
C ILE A 67 -25.07 -4.67 -9.53
N GLN A 68 -25.94 -5.62 -9.89
CA GLN A 68 -27.18 -5.32 -10.59
C GLN A 68 -28.14 -4.49 -9.74
N LYS A 69 -28.40 -4.90 -8.49
CA LYS A 69 -29.30 -4.18 -7.57
C LYS A 69 -28.80 -2.77 -7.26
N SER A 70 -27.49 -2.58 -7.21
CA SER A 70 -26.86 -1.30 -6.85
C SER A 70 -26.63 -0.37 -8.04
N GLY A 71 -26.96 -0.80 -9.28
CA GLY A 71 -26.72 -0.02 -10.49
C GLY A 71 -25.26 0.40 -10.64
N LEU A 72 -24.34 -0.50 -10.29
CA LEU A 72 -22.91 -0.31 -10.50
C LEU A 72 -22.57 -0.69 -11.94
N GLN A 73 -21.56 -0.05 -12.51
CA GLN A 73 -21.10 -0.27 -13.88
C GLN A 73 -19.59 -0.51 -13.87
N SER A 74 -19.08 -1.27 -14.82
CA SER A 74 -17.63 -1.38 -15.04
C SER A 74 -16.99 0.02 -15.17
N GLY A 75 -15.77 0.18 -14.66
CA GLY A 75 -15.07 1.45 -14.55
C GLY A 75 -15.54 2.35 -13.39
N SER A 76 -16.54 1.92 -12.61
CA SER A 76 -16.96 2.69 -11.43
C SER A 76 -15.87 2.66 -10.37
N LEU A 77 -15.50 3.84 -9.86
CA LEU A 77 -14.67 3.96 -8.67
C LEU A 77 -15.53 3.80 -7.42
N LEU A 78 -15.23 2.77 -6.63
CA LEU A 78 -15.98 2.36 -5.45
C LEU A 78 -15.12 2.52 -4.20
N LYS A 79 -15.71 3.05 -3.13
CA LYS A 79 -15.05 3.26 -1.85
C LYS A 79 -15.38 2.12 -0.90
N PHE A 80 -14.36 1.66 -0.17
CA PHE A 80 -14.46 0.62 0.86
C PHE A 80 -13.73 1.06 2.12
N ALA A 81 -14.17 0.56 3.28
CA ALA A 81 -13.37 0.51 4.49
C ALA A 81 -12.68 -0.86 4.56
N ILE A 82 -11.43 -0.89 5.04
CA ILE A 82 -10.81 -2.15 5.46
C ILE A 82 -11.42 -2.55 6.80
N GLY A 83 -12.05 -3.72 6.83
CA GLY A 83 -12.67 -4.27 8.03
C GLY A 83 -11.65 -4.82 9.02
N ASN A 84 -12.16 -5.34 10.14
CA ASN A 84 -11.32 -5.85 11.22
C ASN A 84 -10.54 -7.12 10.82
N GLY A 85 -10.95 -7.82 9.75
CA GLY A 85 -10.19 -8.93 9.17
C GLY A 85 -8.91 -8.48 8.44
N GLY A 86 -8.77 -7.18 8.15
CA GLY A 86 -7.54 -6.59 7.63
C GLY A 86 -7.15 -7.06 6.24
N LEU A 87 -5.84 -7.03 5.98
CA LEU A 87 -5.20 -7.54 4.77
C LEU A 87 -4.35 -8.76 5.13
N SER A 88 -4.43 -9.81 4.33
CA SER A 88 -3.64 -11.03 4.49
C SER A 88 -2.66 -11.19 3.33
N PHE A 89 -1.42 -11.55 3.66
CA PHE A 89 -0.33 -11.70 2.71
C PHE A 89 0.27 -13.10 2.81
N VAL A 90 0.51 -13.72 1.66
CA VAL A 90 1.24 -14.99 1.52
C VAL A 90 2.39 -14.77 0.56
N ASP A 91 3.62 -15.10 0.97
CA ASP A 91 4.84 -14.88 0.21
C ASP A 91 5.00 -13.44 -0.33
N GLY A 92 4.61 -12.45 0.50
CA GLY A 92 4.68 -11.03 0.16
C GLY A 92 3.62 -10.53 -0.84
N LYS A 93 2.67 -11.39 -1.24
CA LYS A 93 1.56 -11.04 -2.13
C LYS A 93 0.26 -10.96 -1.35
N LEU A 94 -0.58 -9.98 -1.70
CA LEU A 94 -1.93 -9.86 -1.16
C LEU A 94 -2.75 -11.09 -1.56
N GLU A 95 -3.27 -11.81 -0.58
CA GLU A 95 -4.12 -12.98 -0.80
C GLU A 95 -5.59 -12.66 -0.51
N LYS A 96 -5.86 -11.93 0.58
CA LYS A 96 -7.22 -11.60 1.02
C LYS A 96 -7.30 -10.18 1.56
N SER A 97 -8.44 -9.55 1.36
CA SER A 97 -8.78 -8.27 1.97
C SER A 97 -10.22 -8.29 2.50
N ASP A 98 -10.41 -7.82 3.74
CA ASP A 98 -11.74 -7.62 4.33
C ASP A 98 -12.29 -6.26 3.89
N LEU A 99 -13.13 -6.25 2.85
CA LEU A 99 -13.66 -5.02 2.25
C LEU A 99 -15.12 -4.78 2.64
N ASN A 100 -15.38 -3.62 3.26
CA ASN A 100 -16.71 -3.15 3.57
C ASN A 100 -17.11 -2.01 2.63
N TYR A 101 -18.09 -2.23 1.76
CA TYR A 101 -18.52 -1.24 0.78
C TYR A 101 -19.13 0.01 1.43
N LEU A 102 -18.63 1.20 1.04
CA LEU A 102 -19.08 2.50 1.56
C LEU A 102 -19.84 3.34 0.54
N GLY A 103 -19.81 2.98 -0.74
CA GLY A 103 -20.49 3.72 -1.81
C GLY A 103 -19.60 4.03 -3.01
N LYS A 104 -20.13 4.81 -3.96
CA LYS A 104 -19.36 5.34 -5.09
C LYS A 104 -18.40 6.43 -4.61
N SER A 105 -17.21 6.47 -5.19
CA SER A 105 -16.24 7.54 -4.95
C SER A 105 -16.73 8.89 -5.52
N ASN A 106 -16.13 9.99 -5.05
CA ASN A 106 -16.37 11.32 -5.60
C ASN A 106 -16.02 11.36 -7.10
N ARG A 107 -16.90 11.96 -7.92
CA ARG A 107 -16.75 12.11 -9.38
C ARG A 107 -15.50 12.91 -9.79
N ALA A 108 -14.95 13.74 -8.90
CA ALA A 108 -13.70 14.47 -9.17
C ALA A 108 -12.46 13.55 -9.18
N ARG A 109 -12.58 12.31 -8.67
CA ARG A 109 -11.48 11.36 -8.62
C ARG A 109 -11.31 10.67 -9.98
N MET A 110 -10.07 10.65 -10.48
CA MET A 110 -9.75 10.10 -11.80
C MET A 110 -9.38 8.61 -11.78
N PHE A 111 -8.75 8.12 -10.72
CA PHE A 111 -8.20 6.76 -10.64
C PHE A 111 -8.46 6.09 -9.29
N ALA A 112 -8.49 4.75 -9.29
CA ALA A 112 -8.39 3.94 -8.07
C ALA A 112 -7.11 4.22 -7.29
N ASP A 113 -7.05 3.81 -6.02
CA ASP A 113 -5.81 3.84 -5.25
C ASP A 113 -4.80 2.86 -5.86
N SER A 114 -3.52 3.23 -5.82
CA SER A 114 -2.43 2.32 -6.15
C SER A 114 -2.17 1.34 -5.00
N TYR A 115 -1.64 0.17 -5.32
CA TYR A 115 -1.30 -0.87 -4.36
C TYR A 115 -0.41 -0.32 -3.25
N SER A 116 0.68 0.37 -3.62
CA SER A 116 1.63 0.95 -2.67
C SER A 116 0.97 1.93 -1.71
N LYS A 117 -0.03 2.71 -2.15
CA LYS A 117 -0.78 3.61 -1.25
C LYS A 117 -1.62 2.82 -0.26
N VAL A 118 -2.32 1.78 -0.72
CA VAL A 118 -3.15 0.94 0.13
C VAL A 118 -2.31 0.21 1.18
N ILE A 119 -1.18 -0.38 0.76
CA ILE A 119 -0.26 -1.07 1.67
C ILE A 119 0.39 -0.10 2.66
N PHE A 120 0.82 1.09 2.19
CA PHE A 120 1.38 2.11 3.08
C PHE A 120 0.40 2.48 4.21
N GLN A 121 -0.85 2.76 3.86
CA GLN A 121 -1.87 3.10 4.86
C GLN A 121 -2.13 1.97 5.84
N TYR A 122 -2.11 0.73 5.38
CA TYR A 122 -2.26 -0.43 6.25
C TYR A 122 -1.07 -0.56 7.20
N MET A 123 0.15 -0.50 6.69
CA MET A 123 1.37 -0.64 7.49
C MET A 123 1.49 0.48 8.53
N VAL A 124 1.25 1.74 8.17
CA VAL A 124 1.37 2.85 9.14
C VAL A 124 0.32 2.78 10.26
N ARG A 125 -0.84 2.16 10.00
CA ARG A 125 -1.90 1.98 11.00
C ARG A 125 -1.67 0.80 11.95
N HIS A 126 -0.97 -0.24 11.49
CA HIS A 126 -0.84 -1.51 12.24
C HIS A 126 0.57 -1.78 12.76
N THR A 127 1.60 -1.44 11.98
CA THR A 127 3.00 -1.67 12.33
C THR A 127 3.85 -0.55 11.71
N PRO A 128 3.68 0.70 12.21
CA PRO A 128 4.40 1.84 11.66
C PRO A 128 5.90 1.64 11.84
N LEU A 129 6.63 1.65 10.74
CA LEU A 129 8.08 1.75 10.77
C LEU A 129 8.44 3.12 11.35
N LYS A 130 9.34 3.16 12.33
CA LYS A 130 9.83 4.39 12.95
C LYS A 130 11.26 4.68 12.52
N PHE A 131 11.65 5.95 12.66
CA PHE A 131 13.03 6.35 12.41
C PHE A 131 14.03 5.57 13.27
N ASP A 132 13.69 5.30 14.53
CA ASP A 132 14.56 4.55 15.44
C ASP A 132 14.76 3.10 14.99
N ASP A 133 13.75 2.49 14.34
CA ASP A 133 13.86 1.15 13.76
C ASP A 133 14.88 1.13 12.61
N LEU A 134 14.89 2.20 11.79
CA LEU A 134 15.88 2.38 10.73
C LEU A 134 17.28 2.57 11.32
N LEU A 135 17.42 3.40 12.36
CA LEU A 135 18.70 3.63 13.01
C LEU A 135 19.26 2.34 13.60
N ALA A 136 18.42 1.54 14.25
CA ALA A 136 18.79 0.23 14.80
C ALA A 136 19.25 -0.76 13.72
N SER A 137 18.69 -0.67 12.50
CA SER A 137 19.06 -1.56 11.38
C SER A 137 20.44 -1.26 10.76
N VAL A 138 20.95 -0.04 10.96
CA VAL A 138 22.24 0.42 10.40
C VAL A 138 23.38 0.27 11.41
N SER A 139 23.06 0.29 12.71
CA SER A 139 24.06 0.05 13.75
C SER A 139 24.66 -1.35 13.59
N PRO A 140 26.00 -1.48 13.53
CA PRO A 140 26.62 -2.79 13.45
C PRO A 140 26.19 -3.62 14.65
N SER A 141 25.91 -4.91 14.44
CA SER A 141 25.90 -5.85 15.55
C SER A 141 27.32 -5.86 16.10
N ASP A 142 27.50 -5.50 17.37
CA ASP A 142 28.79 -5.52 18.08
C ASP A 142 29.45 -6.94 18.12
N ASP A 143 28.84 -7.94 17.47
CA ASP A 143 29.29 -9.33 17.39
C ASP A 143 30.26 -9.64 16.22
N GLU A 144 30.60 -8.69 15.34
CA GLU A 144 31.60 -8.91 14.25
C GLU A 144 32.81 -7.94 14.26
N GLU A 145 33.22 -7.42 15.41
CA GLU A 145 34.57 -6.86 15.54
C GLU A 145 35.61 -7.98 15.72
N ASN A 146 36.09 -8.54 14.60
CA ASN A 146 37.51 -8.86 14.33
C ASN A 146 37.68 -9.97 13.28
N LYS A 147 37.45 -9.65 12.00
CA LYS A 147 38.22 -10.31 10.92
C LYS A 147 38.46 -9.33 9.77
N PRO A 148 39.70 -8.87 9.54
CA PRO A 148 40.01 -8.13 8.33
C PRO A 148 39.88 -9.05 7.13
N CYS A 149 38.91 -8.77 6.25
CA CYS A 149 38.85 -9.34 4.92
C CYS A 149 39.75 -8.51 4.01
N ASP A 150 41.04 -8.86 3.95
CA ASP A 150 41.94 -8.38 2.90
C ASP A 150 41.46 -8.98 1.57
N VAL A 151 40.70 -8.20 0.81
CA VAL A 151 40.39 -8.52 -0.58
C VAL A 151 41.47 -7.87 -1.44
N GLU A 152 42.48 -8.66 -1.82
CA GLU A 152 43.45 -8.25 -2.84
C GLU A 152 42.72 -8.05 -4.18
N MET A 153 42.75 -6.82 -4.68
CA MET A 153 42.32 -6.50 -6.04
C MET A 153 43.48 -6.85 -6.98
N VAL A 154 43.29 -7.86 -7.83
CA VAL A 154 44.23 -8.18 -8.91
C VAL A 154 43.83 -7.35 -10.13
N ASP A 155 44.81 -6.60 -10.67
CA ASP A 155 44.71 -5.76 -11.87
C ASP A 155 44.33 -6.53 -13.15
#